data_AF-A0A8T6ACU3-F1
#
_entry.id   AF-A0A8T6ACU3-F1
#
_cell.length_a   1.000
_cell.length_b   1.000
_cell.length_c   1.000
_cell.angle_alpha   90.00
_cell.angle_beta   90.00
_cell.angle_gamma   90.00
#
_symmetry.space_group_name_H-M   'P 1'
#
loop_
_entity.id
_entity.type
_entity.pdbx_description
1 polymer ?
#
loop_
_entity_poly.entity_id
_entity_poly.type
_entity_poly.pdbx_seq_one_letter_code
_entity_poly.pdbx_strand_id
1 'polypeptide(L)'
;SSFEPDVEKEGSPTLLGDKRIEGSVWPKSIRGSTPKIKGFCQIEKAANESAHFMRFYVPCPHCGEAQYLKFGDDATTFGLKWEKGKPETVYYLCEHNGCAIRQSELDQTDGRWICDNTGMWTRDGLTFYSAGDEEIPPPRSISYHIWTAYSPFTTWVQIVYDWLDALKDPNGVKTFINTTLGEPYEEAVAEKLSFELLLEKVCHYDAQVPLRVVYLTAGIDSQKNRYEIYVWGWAPGEEAFLIDKQIIMGRPEDEDTLKRVDAVIRKKYRHADGTEISISRVCWDTGGIDQD
;
A
#
# COMPACT_ATOMS: atom_id res chain seq x y z
N SER A 1 -7.27 -5.87 -11.87
CA SER A 1 -7.52 -5.56 -13.30
C SER A 1 -6.22 -5.23 -14.03
N SER A 2 -5.90 -5.93 -15.12
CA SER A 2 -4.76 -5.63 -16.03
C SER A 2 -5.11 -4.63 -17.14
N PHE A 3 -6.34 -4.12 -17.17
CA PHE A 3 -6.75 -3.22 -18.24
C PHE A 3 -6.03 -1.88 -18.10
N GLU A 4 -5.54 -1.37 -19.24
CA GLU A 4 -4.97 -0.04 -19.30
C GLU A 4 -6.01 1.01 -18.87
N PRO A 5 -5.60 2.03 -18.09
CA PRO A 5 -6.51 3.08 -17.63
C PRO A 5 -7.04 3.93 -18.79
N ASP A 6 -6.33 3.96 -19.90
CA ASP A 6 -6.67 4.68 -21.12
C ASP A 6 -6.44 3.73 -22.31
N VAL A 7 -7.52 3.24 -22.90
CA VAL A 7 -7.46 2.33 -24.05
C VAL A 7 -7.46 3.17 -25.31
N GLU A 8 -6.39 3.05 -26.12
CA GLU A 8 -6.26 3.72 -27.41
C GLU A 8 -6.43 5.26 -27.39
N LYS A 9 -6.21 5.90 -26.23
CA LYS A 9 -6.47 7.34 -25.98
C LYS A 9 -7.96 7.73 -25.99
N GLU A 10 -8.86 6.75 -25.91
CA GLU A 10 -10.31 6.97 -25.82
C GLU A 10 -10.81 7.07 -24.37
N GLY A 11 -9.96 6.78 -23.38
CA GLY A 11 -10.28 6.84 -21.96
C GLY A 11 -10.54 5.48 -21.32
N SER A 12 -11.22 5.50 -20.16
CA SER A 12 -11.36 4.32 -19.31
C SER A 12 -12.23 3.24 -19.95
N PRO A 13 -11.75 1.98 -20.06
CA PRO A 13 -12.52 0.91 -20.69
C PRO A 13 -13.84 0.61 -19.97
N THR A 14 -13.93 0.84 -18.66
CA THR A 14 -15.18 0.66 -17.91
C THR A 14 -16.23 1.70 -18.29
N LEU A 15 -15.83 2.97 -18.49
CA LEU A 15 -16.74 4.03 -18.90
C LEU A 15 -17.12 3.92 -20.37
N LEU A 16 -16.17 3.56 -21.24
CA LEU A 16 -16.44 3.29 -22.65
C LEU A 16 -17.45 2.15 -22.81
N GLY A 17 -17.30 1.06 -22.03
CA GLY A 17 -18.27 -0.03 -21.98
C GLY A 17 -19.66 0.43 -21.55
N ASP A 18 -19.75 1.24 -20.50
CA ASP A 18 -21.03 1.81 -20.04
C ASP A 18 -21.69 2.71 -21.11
N LYS A 19 -20.90 3.44 -21.91
CA LYS A 19 -21.41 4.23 -23.04
C LYS A 19 -22.02 3.38 -24.14
N ARG A 20 -21.49 2.17 -24.39
CA ARG A 20 -22.03 1.26 -25.42
C ARG A 20 -23.40 0.69 -25.07
N ILE A 21 -23.77 0.67 -23.79
CA ILE A 21 -25.06 0.12 -23.34
C ILE A 21 -26.17 1.18 -23.23
N GLU A 22 -25.90 2.47 -23.48
CA GLU A 22 -26.90 3.57 -23.39
C GLU A 22 -28.11 3.36 -24.31
N GLY A 23 -27.95 2.67 -25.45
CA GLY A 23 -29.05 2.33 -26.35
C GLY A 23 -29.90 1.13 -25.90
N SER A 24 -29.57 0.48 -24.79
CA SER A 24 -30.29 -0.69 -24.30
C SER A 24 -31.55 -0.28 -23.55
N VAL A 25 -32.63 -1.06 -23.68
CA VAL A 25 -33.88 -0.83 -22.95
C VAL A 25 -33.68 -0.99 -21.43
N TRP A 26 -32.79 -1.90 -21.01
CA TRP A 26 -32.47 -2.17 -19.61
C TRP A 26 -30.94 -2.32 -19.45
N PRO A 27 -30.18 -1.21 -19.40
CA PRO A 27 -28.73 -1.27 -19.32
C PRO A 27 -28.27 -1.87 -17.98
N LYS A 28 -27.44 -2.91 -18.05
CA LYS A 28 -26.80 -3.52 -16.88
C LYS A 28 -25.31 -3.72 -17.15
N SER A 29 -24.47 -3.06 -16.34
CA SER A 29 -23.01 -3.21 -16.38
C SER A 29 -22.59 -4.13 -15.23
N ILE A 30 -21.96 -5.26 -15.56
CA ILE A 30 -21.42 -6.21 -14.58
C ILE A 30 -19.91 -6.29 -14.80
N ARG A 31 -19.14 -6.00 -13.75
CA ARG A 31 -17.68 -5.98 -13.79
C ARG A 31 -17.15 -7.03 -12.83
N GLY A 32 -16.41 -8.01 -13.34
CA GLY A 32 -15.74 -9.04 -12.55
C GLY A 32 -14.25 -9.09 -12.87
N SER A 33 -13.40 -8.96 -11.85
CA SER A 33 -11.95 -9.07 -11.99
C SER A 33 -11.32 -9.31 -10.63
N THR A 34 -10.13 -9.92 -10.60
CA THR A 34 -9.31 -9.93 -9.40
C THR A 34 -8.64 -8.56 -9.21
N PRO A 35 -8.56 -8.05 -7.96
CA PRO A 35 -7.79 -6.86 -7.69
C PRO A 35 -6.29 -7.10 -7.94
N LYS A 36 -5.53 -6.02 -8.08
CA LYS A 36 -4.07 -6.03 -8.28
C LYS A 36 -3.42 -5.14 -7.24
N ILE A 37 -2.53 -4.24 -7.64
CA ILE A 37 -1.88 -3.29 -6.76
C ILE A 37 -2.89 -2.24 -6.33
N LYS A 38 -2.95 -1.96 -5.03
CA LYS A 38 -3.82 -0.94 -4.46
C LYS A 38 -3.58 0.43 -5.11
N GLY A 39 -4.65 1.16 -5.41
CA GLY A 39 -4.58 2.50 -6.00
C GLY A 39 -4.36 2.55 -7.52
N PHE A 40 -3.82 1.49 -8.12
CA PHE A 40 -3.67 1.36 -9.59
C PHE A 40 -4.72 0.43 -10.21
N CYS A 41 -5.52 -0.24 -9.37
CA CYS A 41 -6.44 -1.27 -9.81
C CYS A 41 -7.80 -0.69 -10.26
N GLN A 42 -8.15 -0.88 -11.55
CA GLN A 42 -9.45 -0.40 -12.08
C GLN A 42 -10.67 -1.03 -11.40
N ILE A 43 -10.60 -2.31 -10.97
CA ILE A 43 -11.74 -2.95 -10.30
C ILE A 43 -11.91 -2.44 -8.86
N GLU A 44 -10.81 -2.08 -8.19
CA GLU A 44 -10.84 -1.42 -6.89
C GLU A 44 -11.48 -0.04 -7.01
N LYS A 45 -11.05 0.75 -8.01
CA LYS A 45 -11.67 2.05 -8.31
C LYS A 45 -13.17 1.92 -8.58
N ALA A 46 -13.57 1.01 -9.48
CA ALA A 46 -14.97 0.77 -9.78
C ALA A 46 -15.77 0.31 -8.55
N ALA A 47 -15.15 -0.48 -7.66
CA ALA A 47 -15.80 -0.91 -6.43
C ALA A 47 -16.04 0.26 -5.47
N ASN A 48 -15.05 1.14 -5.33
CA ASN A 48 -15.08 2.34 -4.49
C ASN A 48 -15.99 3.46 -5.04
N GLU A 49 -16.32 3.45 -6.34
CA GLU A 49 -17.31 4.36 -6.93
C GLU A 49 -18.75 4.03 -6.47
N SER A 50 -19.01 2.81 -6.00
CA SER A 50 -20.29 2.47 -5.39
C SER A 50 -20.30 2.83 -3.90
N ALA A 51 -21.39 3.46 -3.46
CA ALA A 51 -21.62 3.68 -2.03
C ALA A 51 -21.87 2.35 -1.26
N HIS A 52 -22.20 1.27 -1.98
CA HIS A 52 -22.64 0.01 -1.39
C HIS A 52 -21.60 -1.10 -1.62
N PHE A 53 -20.68 -1.26 -0.68
CA PHE A 53 -19.67 -2.31 -0.69
C PHE A 53 -20.11 -3.49 0.19
N MET A 54 -20.57 -4.56 -0.45
CA MET A 54 -21.19 -5.71 0.20
C MET A 54 -20.14 -6.78 0.52
N ARG A 55 -20.13 -7.24 1.77
CA ARG A 55 -19.45 -8.46 2.20
C ARG A 55 -20.47 -9.51 2.60
N PHE A 56 -20.11 -10.77 2.44
CA PHE A 56 -20.97 -11.89 2.84
C PHE A 56 -20.73 -12.22 4.32
N TYR A 57 -21.73 -11.99 5.16
CA TYR A 57 -21.72 -12.28 6.58
C TYR A 57 -22.41 -13.61 6.84
N VAL A 58 -21.81 -14.45 7.66
CA VAL A 58 -22.32 -15.75 8.07
C VAL A 58 -22.41 -15.80 9.59
N PRO A 59 -23.49 -16.36 10.17
CA PRO A 59 -23.62 -16.50 11.61
C PRO A 59 -22.60 -17.51 12.14
N CYS A 60 -22.00 -17.22 13.29
CA CYS A 60 -21.19 -18.19 14.00
C CYS A 60 -22.09 -19.36 14.47
N PRO A 61 -21.75 -20.63 14.19
CA PRO A 61 -22.57 -21.77 14.62
C PRO A 61 -22.64 -21.94 16.15
N HIS A 62 -21.71 -21.33 16.88
CA HIS A 62 -21.60 -21.46 18.34
C HIS A 62 -22.23 -20.28 19.10
N CYS A 63 -22.10 -19.04 18.61
CA CYS A 63 -22.65 -17.86 19.29
C CYS A 63 -23.76 -17.12 18.53
N GLY A 64 -24.06 -17.48 17.27
CA GLY A 64 -25.10 -16.88 16.46
C GLY A 64 -24.75 -15.51 15.85
N GLU A 65 -23.73 -14.82 16.37
CA GLU A 65 -23.32 -13.51 15.86
C GLU A 65 -22.78 -13.59 14.43
N ALA A 66 -23.25 -12.68 13.58
CA ALA A 66 -22.87 -12.64 12.17
C ALA A 66 -21.53 -11.93 11.97
N GLN A 67 -20.68 -12.51 11.13
CA GLN A 67 -19.37 -11.95 10.77
C GLN A 67 -19.03 -12.33 9.33
N TYR A 68 -18.20 -11.55 8.66
CA TYR A 68 -17.54 -12.02 7.46
C TYR A 68 -16.19 -12.66 7.82
N LEU A 69 -15.88 -13.77 7.18
CA LEU A 69 -14.62 -14.48 7.33
C LEU A 69 -13.45 -13.62 6.87
N LYS A 70 -12.42 -13.54 7.71
CA LYS A 70 -11.12 -12.91 7.42
C LYS A 70 -10.03 -13.98 7.44
N PHE A 71 -9.00 -13.81 6.62
CA PHE A 71 -7.85 -14.72 6.68
C PHE A 71 -7.17 -14.67 8.05
N GLY A 72 -6.92 -13.46 8.56
CA GLY A 72 -6.22 -13.24 9.81
C GLY A 72 -4.70 -13.37 9.65
N ASP A 73 -3.96 -12.65 10.49
CA ASP A 73 -2.50 -12.72 10.59
C ASP A 73 -2.09 -13.09 12.03
N ASP A 74 -0.78 -13.10 12.31
CA ASP A 74 -0.27 -13.41 13.65
C ASP A 74 -0.69 -12.37 14.71
N ALA A 75 -1.05 -11.15 14.31
CA ALA A 75 -1.47 -10.07 15.19
C ALA A 75 -2.98 -10.05 15.44
N THR A 76 -3.81 -10.52 14.50
CA THR A 76 -5.26 -10.59 14.70
C THR A 76 -5.63 -11.72 15.65
N THR A 77 -6.50 -11.46 16.62
CA THR A 77 -6.97 -12.51 17.53
C THR A 77 -7.94 -13.48 16.86
N PHE A 78 -8.69 -13.03 15.85
CA PHE A 78 -9.67 -13.81 15.08
C PHE A 78 -9.16 -14.16 13.66
N GLY A 79 -9.96 -14.92 12.90
CA GLY A 79 -9.65 -15.36 11.54
C GLY A 79 -9.25 -16.84 11.47
N LEU A 80 -8.62 -17.27 10.38
CA LEU A 80 -8.06 -18.62 10.28
C LEU A 80 -6.85 -18.75 11.20
N LYS A 81 -6.82 -19.82 12.00
CA LYS A 81 -5.76 -20.15 12.95
C LYS A 81 -5.37 -21.61 12.83
N TRP A 82 -4.08 -21.90 12.95
CA TRP A 82 -3.52 -23.24 12.84
C TRP A 82 -2.23 -23.34 13.69
N GLU A 83 -1.86 -24.56 14.07
CA GLU A 83 -0.57 -24.81 14.71
C GLU A 83 0.59 -24.66 13.73
N LYS A 84 1.70 -24.06 14.18
CA LYS A 84 2.88 -23.84 13.33
C LYS A 84 3.38 -25.15 12.72
N GLY A 85 3.43 -25.18 11.39
CA GLY A 85 3.87 -26.35 10.62
C GLY A 85 2.83 -27.45 10.43
N LYS A 86 1.58 -27.26 10.89
CA LYS A 86 0.49 -28.23 10.75
C LYS A 86 -0.79 -27.62 10.15
N PRO A 87 -0.85 -27.38 8.83
CA PRO A 87 -2.01 -26.79 8.15
C PRO A 87 -3.33 -27.53 8.37
N GLU A 88 -3.27 -28.84 8.60
CA GLU A 88 -4.42 -29.71 8.87
C GLU A 88 -5.15 -29.37 10.17
N THR A 89 -4.52 -28.59 11.06
CA THR A 89 -5.12 -28.15 12.33
C THR A 89 -5.96 -26.88 12.18
N VAL A 90 -6.12 -26.35 10.97
CA VAL A 90 -6.80 -25.08 10.76
C VAL A 90 -8.24 -25.08 11.25
N TYR A 91 -8.61 -23.99 11.92
CA TYR A 91 -9.97 -23.63 12.29
C TYR A 91 -10.15 -22.12 12.14
N TYR A 92 -11.38 -21.65 12.17
CA TYR A 92 -11.69 -20.23 12.16
C TYR A 92 -12.06 -19.78 13.57
N LEU A 93 -11.44 -18.72 14.08
CA LEU A 93 -11.77 -18.13 15.37
C LEU A 93 -12.71 -16.93 15.16
N CYS A 94 -13.90 -16.99 15.79
CA CYS A 94 -14.92 -15.94 15.70
C CYS A 94 -14.46 -14.61 16.32
N GLU A 95 -14.74 -13.49 15.65
CA GLU A 95 -14.34 -12.15 16.10
C GLU A 95 -15.13 -11.63 17.31
N HIS A 96 -16.35 -12.14 17.53
CA HIS A 96 -17.22 -11.68 18.62
C HIS A 96 -16.93 -12.35 19.95
N ASN A 97 -16.80 -13.68 19.94
CA ASN A 97 -16.73 -14.50 21.16
C ASN A 97 -15.55 -15.47 21.19
N GLY A 98 -14.66 -15.46 20.18
CA GLY A 98 -13.52 -16.36 20.15
C GLY A 98 -13.88 -17.84 19.99
N CYS A 99 -15.05 -18.16 19.45
CA CYS A 99 -15.46 -19.54 19.20
C CYS A 99 -14.57 -20.16 18.11
N ALA A 100 -14.03 -21.36 18.36
CA ALA A 100 -13.33 -22.14 17.36
C ALA A 100 -14.33 -22.89 16.47
N ILE A 101 -14.38 -22.52 15.20
CA ILE A 101 -15.28 -23.05 14.18
C ILE A 101 -14.48 -23.94 13.24
N ARG A 102 -14.93 -25.17 12.99
CA ARG A 102 -14.39 -26.02 11.92
C ARG A 102 -15.12 -25.73 10.61
N GLN A 103 -14.46 -25.95 9.47
CA GLN A 103 -15.08 -25.71 8.15
C GLN A 103 -16.39 -26.50 7.98
N SER A 104 -16.46 -27.73 8.49
CA SER A 104 -17.66 -28.57 8.44
C SER A 104 -18.83 -28.06 9.29
N GLU A 105 -18.57 -27.17 10.25
CA GLU A 105 -19.58 -26.54 11.11
C GLU A 105 -20.10 -25.23 10.53
N LEU A 106 -19.42 -24.68 9.52
CA LEU A 106 -19.80 -23.40 8.92
C LEU A 106 -21.00 -23.59 7.99
N ASP A 107 -22.18 -23.27 8.50
CA ASP A 107 -23.38 -23.17 7.69
C ASP A 107 -23.52 -21.76 7.09
N GLN A 108 -23.63 -21.70 5.76
CA GLN A 108 -23.79 -20.46 5.01
C GLN A 108 -25.27 -20.15 4.67
N THR A 109 -26.20 -21.05 4.99
CA THR A 109 -27.63 -20.95 4.62
C THR A 109 -28.27 -19.68 5.15
N ASP A 110 -27.96 -19.31 6.39
CA ASP A 110 -28.44 -18.09 7.02
C ASP A 110 -27.59 -16.84 6.74
N GLY A 111 -26.62 -16.96 5.83
CA GLY A 111 -25.76 -15.85 5.42
C GLY A 111 -26.52 -14.69 4.78
N ARG A 112 -25.95 -13.49 4.88
CA ARG A 112 -26.49 -12.24 4.32
C ARG A 112 -25.37 -11.41 3.73
N TRP A 113 -25.65 -10.72 2.64
CA TRP A 113 -24.78 -9.67 2.16
C TRP A 113 -25.07 -8.40 2.94
N ILE A 114 -24.07 -7.83 3.61
CA ILE A 114 -24.18 -6.58 4.37
C ILE A 114 -23.19 -5.57 3.81
N CYS A 115 -23.65 -4.35 3.62
CA CYS A 115 -22.87 -3.21 3.18
C CYS A 115 -22.08 -2.65 4.36
N ASP A 116 -20.74 -2.63 4.28
CA ASP A 116 -19.91 -2.11 5.37
C ASP A 116 -20.06 -0.60 5.57
N ASN A 117 -20.39 0.13 4.50
CA ASN A 117 -20.48 1.59 4.54
C ASN A 117 -21.81 2.09 5.12
N THR A 118 -22.90 1.33 4.92
CA THR A 118 -24.27 1.80 5.20
C THR A 118 -25.08 0.87 6.08
N GLY A 119 -24.62 -0.35 6.35
CA GLY A 119 -25.38 -1.38 7.06
C GLY A 119 -26.57 -1.95 6.27
N MET A 120 -26.80 -1.49 5.03
CA MET A 120 -27.81 -2.05 4.13
C MET A 120 -27.53 -3.53 3.87
N TRP A 121 -28.56 -4.37 3.79
CA TRP A 121 -28.35 -5.80 3.55
C TRP A 121 -29.34 -6.42 2.57
N THR A 122 -28.97 -7.58 2.02
CA THR A 122 -29.81 -8.44 1.18
C THR A 122 -29.44 -9.91 1.38
N ARG A 123 -30.39 -10.82 1.16
CA ARG A 123 -30.15 -12.28 1.16
C ARG A 123 -30.02 -12.86 -0.25
N ASP A 124 -30.81 -12.34 -1.18
CA ASP A 124 -31.00 -12.92 -2.51
C ASP A 124 -30.54 -11.97 -3.63
N GLY A 125 -30.16 -10.73 -3.31
CA GLY A 125 -29.83 -9.70 -4.30
C GLY A 125 -31.05 -9.17 -5.07
N LEU A 126 -32.26 -9.50 -4.61
CA LEU A 126 -33.53 -9.05 -5.18
C LEU A 126 -34.24 -8.08 -4.23
N THR A 127 -34.29 -8.41 -2.95
CA THR A 127 -34.89 -7.56 -1.90
C THR A 127 -33.79 -6.95 -1.02
N PHE A 128 -33.89 -5.65 -0.80
CA PHE A 128 -32.91 -4.88 -0.04
C PHE A 128 -33.53 -4.29 1.22
N TYR A 129 -32.76 -4.24 2.29
CA TYR A 129 -33.18 -3.72 3.58
C TYR A 129 -32.18 -2.66 4.07
N SER A 130 -32.69 -1.64 4.74
CA SER A 130 -31.87 -0.68 5.48
C SER A 130 -31.18 -1.35 6.68
N ALA A 131 -30.27 -0.63 7.33
CA ALA A 131 -29.67 -1.10 8.58
C ALA A 131 -30.70 -1.29 9.73
N GLY A 132 -31.89 -0.67 9.61
CA GLY A 132 -33.00 -0.81 10.53
C GLY A 132 -34.05 -1.85 10.11
N ASP A 133 -33.70 -2.75 9.19
CA ASP A 133 -34.57 -3.83 8.68
C ASP A 133 -35.83 -3.36 7.91
N GLU A 134 -35.84 -2.12 7.41
CA GLU A 134 -36.90 -1.62 6.55
C GLU A 134 -36.60 -1.96 5.09
N GLU A 135 -37.58 -2.49 4.34
CA GLU A 135 -37.41 -2.75 2.90
C GLU A 135 -37.18 -1.44 2.15
N ILE A 136 -36.14 -1.40 1.32
CA ILE A 136 -35.76 -0.24 0.51
C ILE A 136 -35.68 -0.61 -0.97
N PRO A 137 -35.83 0.39 -1.87
CA PRO A 137 -35.62 0.16 -3.30
C PRO A 137 -34.20 -0.36 -3.60
N PRO A 138 -34.03 -1.21 -4.64
CA PRO A 138 -32.72 -1.65 -5.07
C PRO A 138 -31.80 -0.47 -5.40
N PRO A 139 -30.56 -0.45 -4.87
CA PRO A 139 -29.64 0.65 -5.13
C PRO A 139 -29.16 0.65 -6.58
N ARG A 140 -28.78 1.84 -7.07
CA ARG A 140 -28.34 2.04 -8.46
C ARG A 140 -27.05 1.28 -8.80
N SER A 141 -26.12 1.16 -7.84
CA SER A 141 -24.85 0.47 -8.00
C SER A 141 -24.51 -0.30 -6.73
N ILE A 142 -23.91 -1.48 -6.87
CA ILE A 142 -23.48 -2.34 -5.77
C ILE A 142 -22.15 -2.98 -6.16
N SER A 143 -21.26 -3.10 -5.19
CA SER A 143 -20.01 -3.84 -5.29
C SER A 143 -20.03 -5.01 -4.32
N TYR A 144 -19.57 -6.18 -4.76
CA TYR A 144 -19.51 -7.38 -3.92
C TYR A 144 -18.06 -7.82 -3.74
N HIS A 145 -17.67 -8.13 -2.51
CA HIS A 145 -16.41 -8.80 -2.18
C HIS A 145 -16.68 -10.14 -1.51
N ILE A 146 -16.05 -11.17 -2.05
CA ILE A 146 -16.06 -12.53 -1.51
C ILE A 146 -14.73 -13.19 -1.86
N TRP A 147 -14.29 -14.09 -1.00
CA TRP A 147 -13.00 -14.74 -1.13
C TRP A 147 -13.07 -16.25 -0.89
N THR A 148 -11.96 -16.93 -1.08
CA THR A 148 -11.93 -18.39 -1.23
C THR A 148 -12.43 -19.16 0.00
N ALA A 149 -12.39 -18.58 1.21
CA ALA A 149 -12.85 -19.27 2.43
C ALA A 149 -14.33 -19.69 2.43
N TYR A 150 -15.17 -19.07 1.60
CA TYR A 150 -16.58 -19.44 1.42
C TYR A 150 -16.81 -20.52 0.37
N SER A 151 -15.80 -20.83 -0.45
CA SER A 151 -15.94 -21.74 -1.58
C SER A 151 -16.18 -23.17 -1.12
N PRO A 152 -17.18 -23.89 -1.69
CA PRO A 152 -17.33 -25.33 -1.45
C PRO A 152 -16.28 -26.16 -2.20
N PHE A 153 -15.49 -25.55 -3.09
CA PHE A 153 -14.50 -26.24 -3.94
C PHE A 153 -13.08 -26.25 -3.34
N THR A 154 -12.85 -25.53 -2.24
CA THR A 154 -11.55 -25.41 -1.59
C THR A 154 -11.70 -25.59 -0.09
N THR A 155 -10.77 -26.31 0.53
CA THR A 155 -10.74 -26.47 1.99
C THR A 155 -9.91 -25.37 2.65
N TRP A 156 -10.21 -25.01 3.89
CA TRP A 156 -9.38 -24.09 4.66
C TRP A 156 -7.95 -24.63 4.82
N VAL A 157 -7.80 -25.95 4.90
CA VAL A 157 -6.50 -26.62 4.93
C VAL A 157 -5.70 -26.29 3.67
N GLN A 158 -6.33 -26.37 2.49
CA GLN A 158 -5.68 -26.01 1.23
C GLN A 158 -5.32 -24.53 1.18
N ILE A 159 -6.19 -23.63 1.66
CA ILE A 159 -5.89 -22.19 1.72
C ILE A 159 -4.64 -21.94 2.57
N VAL A 160 -4.48 -22.64 3.70
CA VAL A 160 -3.28 -22.52 4.54
C VAL A 160 -2.04 -23.09 3.85
N TYR A 161 -2.15 -24.21 3.14
CA TYR A 161 -1.04 -24.72 2.32
C TYR A 161 -0.61 -23.70 1.26
N ASP A 162 -1.58 -23.14 0.52
CA ASP A 162 -1.33 -22.14 -0.51
C ASP A 162 -0.66 -20.89 0.08
N TRP A 163 -1.05 -20.47 1.29
CA TRP A 163 -0.40 -19.38 2.02
C TRP A 163 1.05 -19.70 2.37
N LEU A 164 1.30 -20.87 2.97
CA LEU A 164 2.66 -21.27 3.36
C LEU A 164 3.59 -21.46 2.17
N ASP A 165 3.05 -21.89 1.02
CA ASP A 165 3.80 -21.97 -0.24
C ASP A 165 4.02 -20.58 -0.84
N ALA A 166 3.03 -19.68 -0.77
CA ALA A 166 3.16 -18.30 -1.20
C ALA A 166 4.26 -17.53 -0.45
N LEU A 167 4.49 -17.83 0.82
CA LEU A 167 5.58 -17.23 1.61
C LEU A 167 6.99 -17.62 1.12
N LYS A 168 7.13 -18.67 0.32
CA LYS A 168 8.43 -19.13 -0.21
C LYS A 168 8.85 -18.37 -1.48
N ASP A 169 7.94 -17.62 -2.10
CA ASP A 169 8.17 -16.86 -3.33
C ASP A 169 7.89 -15.36 -3.10
N PRO A 170 8.82 -14.45 -3.45
CA PRO A 170 8.58 -13.00 -3.41
C PRO A 170 7.28 -12.54 -4.11
N ASN A 171 6.84 -13.22 -5.17
CA ASN A 171 5.58 -12.90 -5.87
C ASN A 171 4.37 -13.74 -5.39
N GLY A 172 4.62 -14.77 -4.59
CA GLY A 172 3.59 -15.69 -4.11
C GLY A 172 2.58 -14.97 -3.23
N VAL A 173 3.05 -14.16 -2.27
CA VAL A 173 2.19 -13.40 -1.34
C VAL A 173 1.25 -12.45 -2.10
N LYS A 174 1.77 -11.75 -3.11
CA LYS A 174 0.97 -10.87 -3.98
C LYS A 174 -0.12 -11.65 -4.70
N THR A 175 0.22 -12.80 -5.26
CA THR A 175 -0.72 -13.69 -5.94
C THR A 175 -1.82 -14.13 -4.97
N PHE A 176 -1.44 -14.63 -3.79
CA PHE A 176 -2.38 -15.10 -2.78
C PHE A 176 -3.37 -14.01 -2.35
N ILE A 177 -2.88 -12.80 -2.03
CA ILE A 177 -3.74 -11.69 -1.62
C ILE A 177 -4.71 -11.31 -2.76
N ASN A 178 -4.23 -11.21 -3.99
CA ASN A 178 -5.05 -10.79 -5.12
C ASN A 178 -6.07 -11.86 -5.57
N THR A 179 -5.70 -13.14 -5.58
CA THR A 179 -6.53 -14.20 -6.16
C THR A 179 -7.29 -15.00 -5.12
N THR A 180 -6.69 -15.26 -3.96
CA THR A 180 -7.29 -16.09 -2.91
C THR A 180 -8.14 -15.25 -1.97
N LEU A 181 -7.59 -14.13 -1.48
CA LEU A 181 -8.30 -13.18 -0.62
C LEU A 181 -9.18 -12.21 -1.42
N GLY A 182 -8.92 -12.05 -2.71
CA GLY A 182 -9.65 -11.11 -3.54
C GLY A 182 -9.47 -9.67 -3.04
N GLU A 183 -8.30 -9.35 -2.48
CA GLU A 183 -7.97 -8.05 -1.90
C GLU A 183 -6.89 -7.34 -2.74
N PRO A 184 -6.92 -6.01 -2.84
CA PRO A 184 -5.84 -5.27 -3.47
C PRO A 184 -4.55 -5.45 -2.65
N TYR A 185 -3.47 -5.84 -3.33
CA TYR A 185 -2.16 -5.98 -2.72
C TYR A 185 -1.60 -4.58 -2.50
N GLU A 186 -1.38 -4.23 -1.25
CA GLU A 186 -0.55 -3.10 -0.90
C GLU A 186 0.89 -3.53 -1.16
N GLU A 187 1.46 -3.07 -2.28
CA GLU A 187 2.91 -3.02 -2.36
C GLU A 187 3.33 -2.19 -1.16
N ALA A 188 4.08 -2.80 -0.25
CA ALA A 188 4.70 -2.09 0.85
C ALA A 188 5.38 -0.88 0.23
N VAL A 189 4.73 0.28 0.32
CA VAL A 189 5.33 1.57 0.02
C VAL A 189 6.48 1.57 0.98
N ALA A 190 7.68 1.27 0.44
CA ALA A 190 8.90 0.95 1.19
C ALA A 190 8.77 1.50 2.58
N GLU A 191 8.54 0.63 3.59
CA GLU A 191 8.23 1.01 4.96
C GLU A 191 8.92 2.33 5.22
N LYS A 192 8.15 3.42 5.38
CA LYS A 192 8.74 4.61 5.98
C LYS A 192 9.15 4.13 7.36
N LEU A 193 10.41 3.71 7.50
CA LEU A 193 10.99 3.35 8.78
C LEU A 193 10.57 4.47 9.73
N SER A 194 10.08 4.09 10.92
CA SER A 194 9.76 5.11 11.91
C SER A 194 10.97 6.02 12.09
N PHE A 195 10.74 7.31 12.27
CA PHE A 195 11.82 8.27 12.45
C PHE A 195 12.79 7.83 13.56
N GLU A 196 12.29 7.13 14.59
CA GLU A 196 13.08 6.52 15.65
C GLU A 196 14.05 5.43 15.12
N LEU A 197 13.59 4.51 14.27
CA LEU A 197 14.44 3.49 13.66
C LEU A 197 15.46 4.07 12.66
N LEU A 198 15.13 5.18 11.98
CA LEU A 198 16.09 5.89 11.12
C LEU A 198 17.16 6.59 11.96
N LEU A 199 16.79 7.16 13.11
CA LEU A 199 17.73 7.75 14.06
C LEU A 199 18.70 6.71 14.62
N GLU A 200 18.22 5.50 14.95
CA GLU A 200 19.09 4.41 15.41
C GLU A 200 20.11 3.95 14.36
N LYS A 201 19.83 4.18 13.07
CA LYS A 201 20.75 3.89 11.96
C LYS A 201 21.68 5.04 11.60
N VAL A 202 21.63 6.17 12.32
CA VAL A 202 22.55 7.28 12.11
C VAL A 202 23.96 6.83 12.48
N CYS A 203 24.83 6.77 11.48
CA CYS A 203 26.25 6.54 11.70
C CYS A 203 26.93 7.85 12.16
N HIS A 204 27.45 7.86 13.37
CA HIS A 204 28.32 8.94 13.86
C HIS A 204 29.76 8.69 13.40
N TYR A 205 30.42 9.76 12.93
CA TYR A 205 31.81 9.71 12.51
C TYR A 205 32.72 10.29 13.58
N ASP A 206 33.87 9.66 13.80
CA ASP A 206 34.87 10.11 14.79
C ASP A 206 35.57 11.42 14.38
N ALA A 207 35.42 11.83 13.12
CA ALA A 207 35.99 13.05 12.56
C ALA A 207 35.03 13.64 11.52
N GLN A 208 35.17 14.95 11.27
CA GLN A 208 34.36 15.66 10.28
C GLN A 208 34.44 15.02 8.89
N VAL A 209 35.62 14.54 8.49
CA VAL A 209 35.79 13.70 7.30
C VAL A 209 36.49 12.40 7.71
N PRO A 210 35.82 11.23 7.61
CA PRO A 210 36.40 9.93 7.98
C PRO A 210 37.65 9.58 7.17
N LEU A 211 38.60 8.83 7.77
CA LEU A 211 39.89 8.46 7.17
C LEU A 211 39.78 7.75 5.80
N ARG A 212 38.65 7.07 5.55
CA ARG A 212 38.41 6.31 4.32
C ARG A 212 37.95 7.19 3.15
N VAL A 213 37.53 8.43 3.42
CA VAL A 213 37.06 9.35 2.39
C VAL A 213 38.26 9.91 1.63
N VAL A 214 38.25 9.73 0.32
CA VAL A 214 39.34 10.18 -0.57
C VAL A 214 38.93 11.33 -1.47
N TYR A 215 37.63 11.64 -1.55
CA TYR A 215 37.10 12.63 -2.49
C TYR A 215 35.84 13.31 -1.94
N LEU A 216 35.73 14.64 -2.13
CA LEU A 216 34.55 15.41 -1.72
C LEU A 216 33.81 15.99 -2.93
N THR A 217 32.49 15.86 -2.94
CA THR A 217 31.58 16.53 -3.89
C THR A 217 30.51 17.31 -3.15
N ALA A 218 30.01 18.40 -3.73
CA ALA A 218 28.84 19.10 -3.21
C ALA A 218 27.67 19.04 -4.20
N GLY A 219 26.48 18.74 -3.69
CA GLY A 219 25.21 18.94 -4.37
C GLY A 219 24.56 20.22 -3.86
N ILE A 220 24.16 21.11 -4.77
CA ILE A 220 23.43 22.33 -4.45
C ILE A 220 22.05 22.23 -5.10
N ASP A 221 21.01 22.24 -4.27
CA ASP A 221 19.61 22.30 -4.70
C ASP A 221 19.10 23.72 -4.48
N SER A 222 18.61 24.31 -5.57
CA SER A 222 18.10 25.66 -5.58
C SER A 222 16.60 25.70 -5.38
N GLN A 223 16.15 26.47 -4.39
CA GLN A 223 14.73 26.64 -4.06
C GLN A 223 14.40 28.14 -4.08
N LYS A 224 13.12 28.50 -4.24
CA LYS A 224 12.68 29.91 -4.34
C LYS A 224 13.15 30.84 -3.22
N ASN A 225 13.44 30.31 -2.03
CA ASN A 225 13.80 31.07 -0.84
C ASN A 225 15.10 30.64 -0.16
N ARG A 226 15.84 29.69 -0.72
CA ARG A 226 17.07 29.15 -0.13
C ARG A 226 17.89 28.32 -1.11
N TYR A 227 19.15 28.09 -0.76
CA TYR A 227 19.96 27.01 -1.31
C TYR A 227 20.20 25.95 -0.24
N GLU A 228 20.01 24.69 -0.59
CA GLU A 228 20.41 23.56 0.24
C GLU A 228 21.68 22.92 -0.32
N ILE A 229 22.73 22.87 0.48
CA ILE A 229 24.04 22.39 0.08
C ILE A 229 24.37 21.15 0.91
N TYR A 230 24.64 20.05 0.24
CA TYR A 230 25.05 18.79 0.83
C TYR A 230 26.44 18.43 0.35
N VAL A 231 27.37 18.24 1.28
CA VAL A 231 28.74 17.81 0.97
C VAL A 231 28.87 16.34 1.26
N TRP A 232 29.19 15.57 0.22
CA TRP A 232 29.35 14.12 0.25
C TRP A 232 30.83 13.76 0.13
N GLY A 233 31.29 12.89 1.01
CA GLY A 233 32.59 12.25 0.96
C GLY A 233 32.48 10.84 0.42
N TRP A 234 33.38 10.49 -0.51
CA TRP A 234 33.38 9.21 -1.18
C TRP A 234 34.59 8.37 -0.77
N ALA A 235 34.33 7.11 -0.46
CA ALA A 235 35.33 6.09 -0.18
C ALA A 235 35.32 5.00 -1.27
N PRO A 236 36.33 4.11 -1.32
CA PRO A 236 36.35 3.00 -2.27
C PRO A 236 35.09 2.14 -2.21
N GLY A 237 34.56 1.75 -3.38
CA GLY A 237 33.33 0.96 -3.49
C GLY A 237 32.04 1.78 -3.51
N GLU A 238 32.12 3.07 -3.88
CA GLU A 238 30.97 3.99 -3.96
C GLU A 238 30.27 4.24 -2.62
N GLU A 239 30.96 3.96 -1.52
CA GLU A 239 30.48 4.26 -0.17
C GLU A 239 30.53 5.78 0.07
N ALA A 240 29.39 6.35 0.48
CA ALA A 240 29.21 7.78 0.62
C ALA A 240 28.92 8.19 2.08
N PHE A 241 29.50 9.31 2.48
CA PHE A 241 29.41 9.87 3.82
C PHE A 241 28.89 11.30 3.72
N LEU A 242 27.81 11.63 4.42
CA LEU A 242 27.35 13.03 4.51
C LEU A 242 28.27 13.80 5.47
N ILE A 243 29.09 14.71 4.92
CA ILE A 243 30.13 15.45 5.65
C ILE A 243 29.60 16.75 6.23
N ASP A 244 28.78 17.47 5.46
CA ASP A 244 28.23 18.76 5.87
C ASP A 244 26.89 19.00 5.18
N LYS A 245 26.00 19.71 5.89
CA LYS A 245 24.73 20.19 5.36
C LYS A 245 24.57 21.65 5.76
N GLN A 246 24.44 22.52 4.77
CA GLN A 246 24.21 23.93 4.99
C GLN A 246 22.98 24.40 4.21
N ILE A 247 22.13 25.18 4.89
CA ILE A 247 20.97 25.82 4.28
C ILE A 247 21.20 27.32 4.30
N ILE A 248 21.35 27.91 3.12
CA ILE A 248 21.55 29.35 2.96
C ILE A 248 20.21 29.97 2.59
N MET A 249 19.58 30.63 3.56
CA MET A 249 18.33 31.36 3.33
C MET A 249 18.59 32.66 2.55
N GLY A 250 17.72 32.96 1.59
CA GLY A 250 17.80 34.15 0.74
C GLY A 250 17.21 33.90 -0.65
N ARG A 251 16.94 34.96 -1.42
CA ARG A 251 16.48 34.75 -2.79
C ARG A 251 17.67 34.29 -3.64
N PRO A 252 17.48 33.33 -4.56
CA PRO A 252 18.52 32.86 -5.47
C PRO A 252 19.21 33.96 -6.28
N GLU A 253 18.48 35.02 -6.60
CA GLU A 253 18.95 36.15 -7.39
C GLU A 253 19.79 37.17 -6.59
N ASP A 254 19.74 37.09 -5.24
CA ASP A 254 20.43 38.05 -4.40
C ASP A 254 21.94 37.76 -4.39
N GLU A 255 22.74 38.77 -4.77
CA GLU A 255 24.22 38.65 -4.83
C GLU A 255 24.83 38.27 -3.47
N ASP A 256 24.26 38.74 -2.36
CA ASP A 256 24.69 38.38 -1.01
C ASP A 256 24.47 36.88 -0.72
N THR A 257 23.33 36.33 -1.16
CA THR A 257 23.02 34.90 -1.04
C THR A 257 24.03 34.07 -1.82
N LEU A 258 24.35 34.47 -3.07
CA LEU A 258 25.34 33.79 -3.90
C LEU A 258 26.76 33.85 -3.31
N LYS A 259 27.17 34.99 -2.71
CA LYS A 259 28.46 35.11 -2.01
C LYS A 259 28.56 34.16 -0.82
N ARG A 260 27.45 33.98 -0.08
CA ARG A 260 27.38 33.00 1.02
C ARG A 260 27.49 31.56 0.51
N VAL A 261 26.89 31.24 -0.64
CA VAL A 261 27.06 29.93 -1.29
C VAL A 261 28.51 29.71 -1.75
N ASP A 262 29.16 30.69 -2.37
CA ASP A 262 30.58 30.60 -2.79
C ASP A 262 31.51 30.34 -1.59
N ALA A 263 31.23 30.96 -0.44
CA ALA A 263 31.98 30.70 0.80
C ALA A 263 31.87 29.22 1.24
N VAL A 264 30.70 28.59 1.06
CA VAL A 264 30.50 27.16 1.35
C VAL A 264 31.26 26.28 0.36
N ILE A 265 31.21 26.60 -0.94
CA ILE A 265 31.92 25.86 -1.98
C ILE A 265 33.43 25.86 -1.75
N ARG A 266 33.99 26.98 -1.27
CA ARG A 266 35.42 27.15 -1.00
C ARG A 266 35.86 26.62 0.37
N LYS A 267 34.93 26.16 1.20
CA LYS A 267 35.23 25.64 2.53
C LYS A 267 36.15 24.42 2.43
N LYS A 268 37.16 24.41 3.29
CA LYS A 268 38.03 23.25 3.48
C LYS A 268 37.57 22.48 4.71
N TYR A 269 37.70 21.16 4.63
CA TYR A 269 37.32 20.22 5.68
C TYR A 269 38.56 19.55 6.22
N ARG A 270 38.58 19.31 7.54
CA ARG A 270 39.68 18.61 8.18
C ARG A 270 39.46 17.10 8.11
N HIS A 271 40.38 16.42 7.44
CA HIS A 271 40.42 14.97 7.34
C HIS A 271 40.88 14.34 8.66
N ALA A 272 40.49 13.08 8.91
CA ALA A 272 40.82 12.37 10.14
C ALA A 272 42.34 12.24 10.39
N ASP A 273 43.16 12.24 9.33
CA ASP A 273 44.63 12.25 9.42
C ASP A 273 45.23 13.63 9.71
N GLY A 274 44.39 14.66 9.85
CA GLY A 274 44.78 16.04 10.13
C GLY A 274 45.04 16.91 8.90
N THR A 275 44.96 16.36 7.68
CA THR A 275 45.09 17.14 6.44
C THR A 275 43.83 17.95 6.12
N GLU A 276 43.93 18.92 5.22
CA GLU A 276 42.78 19.65 4.69
C GLU A 276 42.38 19.10 3.31
N ILE A 277 41.09 18.82 3.14
CA ILE A 277 40.49 18.44 1.86
C ILE A 277 39.44 19.45 1.45
N SER A 278 39.42 19.84 0.17
CA SER A 278 38.43 20.75 -0.40
C SER A 278 37.39 20.02 -1.23
N ILE A 279 36.24 20.65 -1.43
CA ILE A 279 35.23 20.19 -2.38
C ILE A 279 35.86 20.20 -3.79
N SER A 280 35.87 19.04 -4.43
CA SER A 280 36.54 18.86 -5.72
C SER A 280 35.61 19.07 -6.92
N ARG A 281 34.31 18.79 -6.75
CA ARG A 281 33.27 19.03 -7.76
C ARG A 281 31.98 19.49 -7.11
N VAL A 282 31.27 20.37 -7.81
CA VAL A 282 29.97 20.89 -7.41
C VAL A 282 28.97 20.57 -8.52
N CYS A 283 27.86 19.95 -8.15
CA CYS A 283 26.71 19.73 -9.00
C CYS A 283 25.61 20.66 -8.51
N TRP A 284 25.21 21.62 -9.34
CA TRP A 284 24.23 22.65 -8.99
C TRP A 284 22.97 22.44 -9.82
N ASP A 285 21.87 22.09 -9.15
CA ASP A 285 20.55 22.01 -9.75
C ASP A 285 19.81 23.34 -9.57
N THR A 286 19.45 23.98 -10.67
CA THR A 286 18.71 25.25 -10.71
C THR A 286 17.22 25.06 -10.98
N GLY A 287 16.76 23.83 -11.23
CA GLY A 287 15.39 23.56 -11.68
C GLY A 287 14.30 23.90 -10.65
N GLY A 288 14.63 24.00 -9.35
CA GLY A 288 13.69 24.43 -8.31
C GLY A 288 13.47 25.95 -8.20
N ILE A 289 14.19 26.76 -8.99
CA ILE A 289 13.99 28.21 -9.11
C ILE A 289 12.95 28.50 -10.20
N ASP A 290 12.95 27.71 -11.28
CA ASP A 290 12.03 27.87 -12.39
C ASP A 290 10.62 27.40 -12.00
N GLN A 291 9.65 28.27 -12.20
CA GLN A 291 8.30 27.87 -12.54
C GLN A 291 7.93 28.60 -13.81
N ASP A 292 6.99 28.04 -14.56
CA ASP A 292 6.03 28.87 -15.29
C ASP A 292 5.65 30.15 -14.50
#